data_AF-A0A9P5VRT3-F1
#
_entry.id   AF-A0A9P5VRT3-F1
#
_cell.length_a   1.000
_cell.length_b   1.000
_cell.length_c   1.000
_cell.angle_alpha   90.00
_cell.angle_beta   90.00
_cell.angle_gamma   90.00
#
_symmetry.space_group_name_H-M   'P 1'
#
loop_
_entity.id
_entity.type
_entity.pdbx_description
1 polymer ?
#
loop_
_entity_poly.entity_id
_entity_poly.type
_entity_poly.pdbx_seq_one_letter_code
_entity_poly.pdbx_strand_id
1 'polypeptide(L)'
;ICNAVESALRQLSFFRGVLNECDESTAEDGATDRTDILKTIAIGCYVRGLVRPNQLDILNGVVMPTDHSIDYSFIGQSPLEVIDELCGRTLSDFEHQEKLVNRIVQICEEACAKKNVPTLSKLCETLDDNPLVLDLIHLLRSPSALLIPLESFINNLRQNEDDDIDTCNSNLEGFGIVLILIMNIIRRYELAGCLDSLLKEKDGLCYLWLHRTSSTVPANSIQSMNPEMQALMGRWISALFDSMGISDDLIQ
;
A
#
# COMPACT_ATOMS: atom_id res chain seq x y z
N ILE A 1 12.60 10.33 -21.04
CA ILE A 1 11.57 10.74 -20.06
C ILE A 1 11.50 12.26 -19.96
N CYS A 2 12.58 12.97 -19.59
CA CYS A 2 12.54 14.43 -19.44
C CYS A 2 12.02 15.18 -20.68
N ASN A 3 12.50 14.87 -21.89
CA ASN A 3 12.01 15.51 -23.12
C ASN A 3 10.49 15.32 -23.36
N ALA A 4 9.93 14.18 -22.94
CA ALA A 4 8.50 13.90 -23.09
C ALA A 4 7.67 14.69 -22.06
N VAL A 5 8.15 14.75 -20.81
CA VAL A 5 7.54 15.55 -19.74
C VAL A 5 7.63 17.05 -20.06
N GLU A 6 8.77 17.53 -20.53
CA GLU A 6 8.96 18.92 -20.98
C GLU A 6 8.03 19.27 -22.16
N SER A 7 7.87 18.36 -23.12
CA SER A 7 6.93 18.53 -24.23
C SER A 7 5.48 18.57 -23.76
N ALA A 8 5.10 17.70 -22.83
CA ALA A 8 3.76 17.66 -22.24
C ALA A 8 3.46 18.95 -21.44
N LEU A 9 4.41 19.43 -20.64
CA LEU A 9 4.27 20.70 -19.91
C LEU A 9 4.14 21.90 -20.84
N ARG A 10 4.89 21.92 -21.96
CA ARG A 10 4.71 22.95 -23.01
C ARG A 10 3.35 22.87 -23.66
N GLN A 11 2.83 21.67 -23.91
CA GLN A 11 1.47 21.49 -24.44
C GLN A 11 0.39 21.95 -23.44
N LEU A 12 0.54 21.59 -22.17
CA LEU A 12 -0.35 22.02 -21.09
C LEU A 12 -0.30 23.54 -20.86
N SER A 13 0.81 24.20 -21.20
CA SER A 13 0.92 25.67 -21.13
C SER A 13 -0.05 26.42 -22.03
N PHE A 14 -0.46 25.82 -23.16
CA PHE A 14 -1.51 26.39 -24.01
C PHE A 14 -2.90 26.35 -23.35
N PHE A 15 -3.08 25.48 -22.34
CA PHE A 15 -4.33 25.31 -21.60
C PHE A 15 -4.27 25.93 -20.21
N ARG A 16 -3.24 26.73 -19.88
CA ARG A 16 -3.06 27.34 -18.55
C ARG A 16 -4.29 28.09 -18.05
N GLY A 17 -5.01 28.77 -18.94
CA GLY A 17 -6.26 29.47 -18.59
C GLY A 17 -7.34 28.50 -18.09
N VAL A 18 -7.58 27.42 -18.83
CA VAL A 18 -8.57 26.38 -18.47
C VAL A 18 -8.17 25.66 -17.18
N LEU A 19 -6.89 25.33 -17.04
CA LEU A 19 -6.37 24.67 -15.83
C LEU A 19 -6.62 25.53 -14.59
N ASN A 20 -6.38 26.83 -14.67
CA ASN A 20 -6.58 27.74 -13.55
C ASN A 20 -8.06 28.10 -13.32
N GLU A 21 -8.93 28.04 -14.34
CA GLU A 21 -10.38 28.15 -14.18
C GLU A 21 -10.99 26.92 -13.47
N CYS A 22 -10.39 25.72 -13.61
CA CYS A 22 -10.83 24.55 -12.85
C CYS A 22 -10.63 24.73 -11.34
N ASP A 23 -9.61 25.49 -10.90
CA ASP A 23 -9.37 25.83 -9.48
C ASP A 23 -10.46 26.76 -8.91
N GLU A 24 -11.03 27.63 -9.77
CA GLU A 24 -12.08 28.58 -9.38
C GLU A 24 -13.39 27.87 -9.01
N SER A 25 -13.61 26.63 -9.45
CA SER A 25 -14.80 25.84 -9.10
C SER A 25 -14.75 25.20 -7.71
N THR A 26 -13.59 25.26 -7.03
CA THR A 26 -13.37 24.63 -5.71
C THR A 26 -13.10 25.63 -4.58
N ALA A 27 -12.83 26.90 -4.87
CA ALA A 27 -12.54 27.92 -3.86
C ALA A 27 -13.82 28.70 -3.47
N GLU A 28 -14.58 28.17 -2.51
CA GLU A 28 -15.77 28.86 -1.97
C GLU A 28 -15.47 30.03 -1.02
N ASP A 29 -14.21 30.37 -0.71
CA ASP A 29 -13.89 31.49 0.17
C ASP A 29 -12.76 32.38 -0.37
N GLY A 30 -13.10 33.67 -0.54
CA GLY A 30 -12.33 34.68 -1.27
C GLY A 30 -11.06 35.20 -0.56
N ALA A 31 -10.17 34.32 -0.11
CA ALA A 31 -8.91 34.73 0.53
C ALA A 31 -7.68 33.85 0.21
N THR A 32 -7.72 33.01 -0.83
CA THR A 32 -6.55 32.22 -1.25
C THR A 32 -5.87 32.86 -2.46
N ASP A 33 -4.56 33.11 -2.35
CA ASP A 33 -3.71 33.53 -3.45
C ASP A 33 -3.91 32.58 -4.64
N ARG A 34 -4.25 33.12 -5.82
CA ARG A 34 -4.51 32.34 -7.04
C ARG A 34 -3.35 31.38 -7.32
N THR A 35 -3.60 30.09 -7.10
CA THR A 35 -2.64 29.02 -7.37
C THR A 35 -2.54 28.78 -8.87
N ASP A 36 -1.35 28.97 -9.44
CA ASP A 36 -1.09 28.63 -10.84
C ASP A 36 -0.81 27.13 -10.94
N ILE A 37 -1.86 26.34 -11.18
CA ILE A 37 -1.82 24.87 -11.17
C ILE A 37 -0.72 24.34 -12.08
N LEU A 38 -0.57 24.92 -13.27
CA LEU A 38 0.47 24.51 -14.21
C LEU A 38 1.87 24.74 -13.64
N LYS A 39 2.07 25.84 -12.91
CA LYS A 39 3.32 26.16 -12.25
C LYS A 39 3.59 25.18 -11.09
N THR A 40 2.57 24.81 -10.32
CA THR A 40 2.67 23.78 -9.27
C THR A 40 3.09 22.43 -9.86
N ILE A 41 2.45 22.00 -10.95
CA ILE A 41 2.81 20.76 -11.66
C ILE A 41 4.25 20.84 -12.18
N ALA A 42 4.64 21.96 -12.80
CA ALA A 42 5.99 22.14 -13.32
C ALA A 42 7.06 22.10 -12.20
N ILE A 43 6.77 22.69 -11.03
CA ILE A 43 7.64 22.62 -9.84
C ILE A 43 7.77 21.17 -9.37
N GLY A 44 6.66 20.43 -9.26
CA GLY A 44 6.69 19.01 -8.88
C GLY A 44 7.51 18.15 -9.84
N CYS A 45 7.37 18.36 -11.16
CA CYS A 45 8.19 17.69 -12.17
C CYS A 45 9.68 18.05 -12.05
N TYR A 46 9.99 19.31 -11.74
CA TYR A 46 11.36 19.77 -11.55
C TYR A 46 12.01 19.15 -10.31
N VAL A 47 11.33 19.15 -9.15
CA VAL A 47 11.80 18.54 -7.89
C VAL A 47 12.13 17.05 -8.08
N ARG A 48 11.38 16.35 -8.94
CA ARG A 48 11.60 14.94 -9.27
C ARG A 48 12.65 14.68 -10.35
N GLY A 49 13.37 15.71 -10.81
CA GLY A 49 14.37 15.59 -11.87
C GLY A 49 13.79 15.22 -13.25
N LEU A 50 12.47 15.38 -13.43
CA LEU A 50 11.79 15.09 -14.69
C LEU A 50 11.88 16.26 -15.67
N VAL A 51 12.31 17.43 -15.21
CA VAL A 51 12.52 18.63 -16.02
C VAL A 51 13.92 19.16 -15.78
N ARG A 52 14.63 19.50 -16.85
CA ARG A 52 15.97 20.09 -16.74
C ARG A 52 15.89 21.55 -16.29
N PRO A 53 16.84 22.02 -15.44
CA PRO A 53 16.93 23.43 -15.09
C PRO A 53 17.07 24.30 -16.35
N ASN A 54 16.34 25.41 -16.39
CA ASN A 54 16.33 26.43 -17.46
C ASN A 54 15.67 26.02 -18.81
N GLN A 55 14.92 24.91 -18.88
CA GLN A 55 14.24 24.50 -20.13
C GLN A 55 12.76 24.94 -20.25
N LEU A 56 12.18 25.47 -19.16
CA LEU A 56 10.79 25.92 -19.10
C LEU A 56 10.73 27.34 -18.51
N ASP A 57 10.26 28.29 -19.31
CA ASP A 57 10.03 29.68 -18.86
C ASP A 57 9.00 29.78 -17.72
N ILE A 58 8.16 28.75 -17.56
CA ILE A 58 7.14 28.60 -16.50
C ILE A 58 7.80 28.51 -15.11
N LEU A 59 9.08 28.11 -15.03
CA LEU A 59 9.85 28.01 -13.79
C LEU A 59 10.65 29.29 -13.45
N ASN A 60 10.62 30.32 -14.31
CA ASN A 60 11.34 31.57 -14.05
C ASN A 60 10.71 32.34 -12.87
N GLY A 61 11.52 32.72 -11.88
CA GLY A 61 11.09 33.46 -10.70
C GLY A 61 10.51 32.59 -9.56
N VAL A 62 10.67 31.27 -9.62
CA VAL A 62 10.32 30.38 -8.49
C VAL A 62 11.37 30.57 -7.39
N VAL A 63 10.97 31.24 -6.30
CA VAL A 63 11.65 31.05 -5.01
C VAL A 63 11.37 29.62 -4.62
N MET A 64 12.43 28.80 -4.55
CA MET A 64 12.31 27.44 -4.03
C MET A 64 11.55 27.51 -2.70
N PRO A 65 10.57 26.64 -2.44
CA PRO A 65 10.09 26.49 -1.08
C PRO A 65 11.32 26.18 -0.24
N THR A 66 11.78 27.19 0.52
CA THR A 66 12.78 27.01 1.57
C THR A 66 12.18 25.97 2.46
N ASP A 67 12.85 24.83 2.56
CA ASP A 67 12.53 23.66 3.37
C ASP A 67 11.77 24.11 4.63
N HIS A 68 10.44 24.18 4.53
CA HIS A 68 9.61 24.47 5.68
C HIS A 68 9.80 23.23 6.53
N SER A 69 10.55 23.40 7.61
CA SER A 69 10.79 22.37 8.61
C SER A 69 9.43 21.82 9.00
N ILE A 70 9.11 20.65 8.47
CA ILE A 70 7.88 19.95 8.78
C ILE A 70 7.94 19.67 10.26
N ASP A 71 6.94 20.15 10.99
CA ASP A 71 6.76 19.81 12.38
C ASP A 71 6.41 18.32 12.45
N TYR A 72 7.42 17.49 12.67
CA TYR A 72 7.29 16.05 12.89
C TYR A 72 6.82 15.81 14.33
N SER A 73 5.65 16.32 14.70
CA SER A 73 5.05 16.07 16.02
C SER A 73 4.75 14.57 16.29
N PHE A 74 4.94 13.71 15.30
CA PHE A 74 4.91 12.25 15.45
C PHE A 74 6.15 11.65 16.13
N ILE A 75 7.21 12.43 16.37
CA ILE A 75 8.40 11.99 17.10
C ILE A 75 8.04 11.87 18.59
N GLY A 76 7.58 10.69 18.99
CA GLY A 76 7.25 10.34 20.38
C GLY A 76 5.84 9.79 20.59
N GLN A 77 4.96 9.85 19.57
CA GLN A 77 3.61 9.26 19.63
C GLN A 77 3.63 7.80 19.15
N SER A 78 2.73 6.99 19.71
CA SER A 78 2.59 5.59 19.32
C SER A 78 2.14 5.49 17.85
N PRO A 79 2.78 4.67 17.00
CA PRO A 79 2.38 4.50 15.60
C PRO A 79 0.89 4.17 15.43
N LEU A 80 0.30 3.43 16.38
CA LEU A 80 -1.13 3.09 16.40
C LEU A 80 -2.06 4.31 16.41
N GLU A 81 -1.67 5.39 17.09
CA GLU A 81 -2.49 6.59 17.23
C GLU A 81 -2.34 7.53 16.01
N VAL A 82 -1.24 7.38 15.28
CA VAL A 82 -0.84 8.29 14.20
C VAL A 82 -1.31 7.81 12.82
N ILE A 83 -1.55 6.50 12.63
CA ILE A 83 -1.87 5.91 11.32
C ILE A 83 -3.08 6.59 10.65
N ASP A 84 -4.18 6.77 11.39
CA ASP A 84 -5.41 7.36 10.83
C ASP A 84 -5.21 8.83 10.45
N GLU A 85 -4.53 9.60 11.30
CA GLU A 85 -4.17 10.99 11.00
C GLU A 85 -3.24 11.08 9.79
N LEU A 86 -2.24 10.22 9.71
CA LEU A 86 -1.25 10.20 8.64
C LEU A 86 -1.91 9.88 7.28
N CYS A 87 -2.80 8.90 7.24
CA CYS A 87 -3.60 8.57 6.07
C CYS A 87 -4.52 9.73 5.67
N GLY A 88 -5.22 10.34 6.62
CA GLY A 88 -6.08 11.50 6.38
C GLY A 88 -5.31 12.70 5.82
N ARG A 89 -4.16 13.03 6.42
CA ARG A 89 -3.27 14.11 5.95
C ARG A 89 -2.68 13.83 4.58
N THR A 90 -2.40 12.58 4.24
CA THR A 90 -1.89 12.20 2.91
C THR A 90 -2.87 12.59 1.79
N LEU A 91 -4.18 12.62 2.09
CA LEU A 91 -5.22 12.99 1.13
C LEU A 91 -5.48 14.50 1.05
N SER A 92 -5.10 15.28 2.06
CA SER A 92 -5.40 16.72 2.14
C SER A 92 -4.18 17.63 2.00
N ASP A 93 -2.99 17.17 2.39
CA ASP A 93 -1.73 17.92 2.33
C ASP A 93 -0.93 17.54 1.07
N PHE A 94 -1.33 18.13 -0.06
CA PHE A 94 -0.72 17.88 -1.37
C PHE A 94 0.74 18.34 -1.46
N GLU A 95 1.15 19.33 -0.66
CA GLU A 95 2.53 19.84 -0.64
C GLU A 95 3.49 18.80 -0.04
N HIS A 96 3.07 18.14 1.05
CA HIS A 96 3.90 17.16 1.76
C HIS A 96 3.55 15.71 1.48
N GLN A 97 2.60 15.45 0.58
CA GLN A 97 2.06 14.12 0.28
C GLN A 97 3.14 13.04 0.06
N GLU A 98 4.22 13.37 -0.65
CA GLU A 98 5.31 12.41 -0.87
C GLU A 98 6.08 12.04 0.41
N LYS A 99 6.29 13.01 1.31
CA LYS A 99 6.93 12.77 2.60
C LYS A 99 6.00 11.99 3.53
N LEU A 100 4.70 12.25 3.48
CA LEU A 100 3.69 11.51 4.25
C LEU A 100 3.59 10.04 3.78
N VAL A 101 3.56 9.81 2.46
CA VAL A 101 3.63 8.46 1.87
C VAL A 101 4.91 7.74 2.28
N ASN A 102 6.07 8.41 2.25
CA ASN A 102 7.31 7.82 2.76
C ASN A 102 7.21 7.41 4.21
N ARG A 103 6.54 8.21 5.05
CA ARG A 103 6.36 7.88 6.46
C ARG A 103 5.46 6.66 6.64
N ILE A 104 4.38 6.52 5.84
CA ILE A 104 3.52 5.34 5.86
C ILE A 104 4.32 4.08 5.51
N VAL A 105 5.08 4.12 4.42
CA VAL A 105 5.94 2.99 4.00
C VAL A 105 6.97 2.66 5.08
N GLN A 106 7.60 3.68 5.68
CA GLN A 106 8.55 3.48 6.76
C GLN A 106 7.91 2.84 8.00
N ILE A 107 6.70 3.23 8.39
CA ILE A 107 5.96 2.60 9.49
C ILE A 107 5.69 1.12 9.18
N CYS A 108 5.32 0.80 7.93
CA CYS A 108 5.15 -0.58 7.49
C CYS A 108 6.46 -1.38 7.63
N GLU A 109 7.57 -0.88 7.10
CA GLU A 109 8.88 -1.53 7.19
C GLU A 109 9.33 -1.74 8.64
N GLU A 110 9.20 -0.72 9.49
CA GLU A 110 9.54 -0.79 10.91
C GLU A 110 8.66 -1.79 11.67
N ALA A 111 7.36 -1.82 11.40
CA ALA A 111 6.42 -2.74 12.03
C ALA A 111 6.68 -4.19 11.61
N CYS A 112 6.94 -4.45 10.32
CA CYS A 112 7.31 -5.77 9.81
C CYS A 112 8.63 -6.24 10.41
N ALA A 113 9.66 -5.38 10.45
CA ALA A 113 10.96 -5.73 11.01
C ALA A 113 10.90 -6.07 12.51
N LYS A 114 10.05 -5.36 13.26
CA LYS A 114 9.82 -5.60 14.69
C LYS A 114 8.77 -6.69 14.97
N LYS A 115 8.13 -7.25 13.94
CA LYS A 115 6.96 -8.14 14.06
C LYS A 115 5.87 -7.56 14.97
N ASN A 116 5.65 -6.25 14.91
CA ASN A 116 4.63 -5.57 15.69
C ASN A 116 3.26 -5.77 15.05
N VAL A 117 2.61 -6.90 15.37
CA VAL A 117 1.32 -7.28 14.78
C VAL A 117 0.25 -6.20 14.99
N PRO A 118 0.04 -5.63 16.19
CA PRO A 118 -1.00 -4.61 16.40
C PRO A 118 -0.86 -3.40 15.48
N THR A 119 0.37 -2.88 15.33
CA THR A 119 0.62 -1.73 14.45
C THR A 119 0.40 -2.10 12.98
N LEU A 120 0.82 -3.30 12.59
CA LEU A 120 0.70 -3.76 11.22
C LEU A 120 -0.76 -4.03 10.83
N SER A 121 -1.54 -4.68 11.71
CA SER A 121 -2.98 -4.88 11.53
C SER A 121 -3.70 -3.55 11.35
N LYS A 122 -3.48 -2.61 12.29
CA LYS A 122 -4.10 -1.28 12.22
C LYS A 122 -3.74 -0.54 10.93
N LEU A 123 -2.46 -0.58 10.53
CA LEU A 123 -2.02 0.03 9.28
C LEU A 123 -2.74 -0.60 8.08
N CYS A 124 -2.81 -1.93 8.04
CA CYS A 124 -3.40 -2.63 6.91
C CYS A 124 -4.92 -2.43 6.82
N GLU A 125 -5.63 -2.43 7.95
CA GLU A 125 -7.05 -2.07 8.03
C GLU A 125 -7.29 -0.65 7.53
N THR A 126 -6.54 0.34 8.07
CA THR A 126 -6.70 1.73 7.65
C THR A 126 -6.42 1.90 6.16
N LEU A 127 -5.43 1.19 5.60
CA LEU A 127 -5.16 1.25 4.16
C LEU A 127 -6.26 0.57 3.31
N ASP A 128 -6.82 -0.53 3.79
CA ASP A 128 -7.94 -1.21 3.11
C ASP A 128 -9.20 -0.34 3.10
N ASP A 129 -9.48 0.33 4.23
CA ASP A 129 -10.57 1.29 4.38
C ASP A 129 -10.36 2.59 3.58
N ASN A 130 -9.11 2.95 3.29
CA ASN A 130 -8.74 4.18 2.58
C ASN A 130 -8.01 3.87 1.26
N PRO A 131 -8.73 3.34 0.25
CA PRO A 131 -8.13 2.91 -1.01
C PRO A 131 -7.44 4.03 -1.80
N LEU A 132 -7.84 5.30 -1.61
CA LEU A 132 -7.18 6.45 -2.23
C LEU A 132 -5.75 6.66 -1.72
N VAL A 133 -5.50 6.34 -0.44
CA VAL A 133 -4.16 6.40 0.14
C VAL A 133 -3.29 5.32 -0.50
N LEU A 134 -3.82 4.11 -0.68
CA LEU A 134 -3.11 3.06 -1.43
C LEU A 134 -2.79 3.48 -2.86
N ASP A 135 -3.74 4.12 -3.56
CA ASP A 135 -3.52 4.61 -4.93
C ASP A 135 -2.39 5.65 -4.97
N LEU A 136 -2.34 6.57 -4.00
CA LEU A 136 -1.24 7.53 -3.86
C LEU A 136 0.10 6.87 -3.54
N ILE A 137 0.11 5.86 -2.66
CA ILE A 137 1.34 5.12 -2.37
C ILE A 137 1.88 4.47 -3.64
N HIS A 138 1.03 3.80 -4.43
CA HIS A 138 1.44 3.14 -5.68
C HIS A 138 1.73 4.12 -6.82
N LEU A 139 1.17 5.33 -6.77
CA LEU A 139 1.53 6.42 -7.69
C LEU A 139 2.94 6.95 -7.40
N LEU A 140 3.33 7.02 -6.13
CA LEU A 140 4.58 7.64 -5.70
C LEU A 140 5.72 6.65 -5.49
N ARG A 141 5.41 5.37 -5.25
CA ARG A 141 6.38 4.32 -4.92
C ARG A 141 6.08 3.05 -5.71
N SER A 142 7.11 2.24 -5.91
CA SER A 142 6.94 0.90 -6.48
C SER A 142 6.02 0.06 -5.58
N PRO A 143 5.12 -0.78 -6.12
CA PRO A 143 4.32 -1.71 -5.32
C PRO A 143 5.18 -2.57 -4.37
N SER A 144 6.42 -2.89 -4.78
CA SER A 144 7.40 -3.60 -3.97
C SER A 144 7.73 -2.92 -2.63
N ALA A 145 7.56 -1.60 -2.52
CA ALA A 145 7.87 -0.86 -1.29
C ALA A 145 6.95 -1.27 -0.12
N LEU A 146 5.70 -1.64 -0.40
CA LEU A 146 4.80 -2.24 0.59
C LEU A 146 4.84 -3.77 0.52
N LEU A 147 4.82 -4.36 -0.67
CA LEU A 147 4.66 -5.82 -0.80
C LEU A 147 5.83 -6.61 -0.22
N ILE A 148 7.08 -6.14 -0.33
CA ILE A 148 8.25 -6.86 0.20
C ILE A 148 8.27 -6.93 1.74
N PRO A 149 8.11 -5.83 2.49
CA PRO A 149 8.07 -5.93 3.95
C PRO A 149 6.89 -6.77 4.45
N LEU A 150 5.72 -6.66 3.81
CA LEU A 150 4.55 -7.48 4.14
C LEU A 150 4.77 -8.97 3.81
N GLU A 151 5.37 -9.29 2.67
CA GLU A 151 5.79 -10.65 2.31
C GLU A 151 6.73 -11.23 3.38
N SER A 152 7.75 -10.44 3.77
CA SER A 152 8.69 -10.84 4.80
C SER A 152 8.00 -11.12 6.13
N PHE A 153 6.97 -10.35 6.50
CA PHE A 153 6.19 -10.60 7.71
C PHE A 153 5.40 -11.91 7.61
N ILE A 154 4.64 -12.11 6.53
CA ILE A 154 3.82 -13.31 6.30
C ILE A 154 4.66 -14.58 6.31
N ASN A 155 5.82 -14.57 5.64
CA ASN A 155 6.67 -15.76 5.55
C ASN A 155 7.38 -16.09 6.87
N ASN A 156 7.52 -15.13 7.78
CA ASN A 156 8.32 -15.27 9.01
C ASN A 156 7.51 -15.10 10.31
N LEU A 157 6.18 -15.06 10.23
CA LEU A 157 5.35 -15.08 11.43
C LEU A 157 5.49 -16.45 12.09
N ARG A 158 5.99 -16.44 13.33
CA ARG A 158 6.11 -17.64 14.17
C ARG A 158 5.41 -17.32 15.48
N GLN A 159 4.62 -18.27 15.95
CA GLN A 159 4.07 -18.22 17.31
C GLN A 159 5.19 -18.55 18.28
N ASN A 160 5.29 -17.83 19.40
CA ASN A 160 6.18 -18.25 20.47
C ASN A 160 5.47 -19.32 21.28
N GLU A 161 6.21 -20.34 21.72
CA GLU A 161 5.66 -21.42 22.55
C GLU A 161 5.16 -20.91 23.91
N ASP A 162 5.62 -19.72 24.34
CA ASP A 162 5.25 -19.06 25.59
C ASP A 162 4.04 -18.10 25.45
N ASP A 163 3.54 -17.86 24.23
CA ASP A 163 2.41 -16.95 24.01
C ASP A 163 1.11 -17.60 24.54
N ASP A 164 0.24 -16.82 25.20
CA ASP A 164 -1.08 -17.30 25.57
C ASP A 164 -2.02 -17.43 24.36
N ILE A 165 -3.14 -18.15 24.55
CA ILE A 165 -4.11 -18.42 23.48
C ILE A 165 -4.66 -17.13 22.87
N ASP A 166 -4.87 -16.09 23.68
CA ASP A 166 -5.40 -14.80 23.23
C ASP A 166 -4.40 -14.06 22.33
N THR A 167 -3.11 -14.05 22.71
CA THR A 167 -2.02 -13.49 21.91
C THR A 167 -1.85 -14.27 20.61
N CYS A 168 -1.92 -15.60 20.68
CA CYS A 168 -1.86 -16.47 19.52
C CYS A 168 -2.99 -16.16 18.51
N ASN A 169 -4.23 -16.04 18.99
CA ASN A 169 -5.40 -15.70 18.17
C ASN A 169 -5.28 -14.30 17.57
N SER A 170 -4.87 -13.31 18.36
CA SER A 170 -4.67 -11.94 17.87
C SER A 170 -3.57 -11.86 16.79
N ASN A 171 -2.50 -12.65 16.95
CA ASN A 171 -1.44 -12.74 15.95
C ASN A 171 -1.94 -13.36 14.65
N LEU A 172 -2.81 -14.38 14.72
CA LEU A 172 -3.44 -15.01 13.55
C LEU A 172 -4.45 -14.09 12.86
N GLU A 173 -5.23 -13.32 13.61
CA GLU A 173 -6.13 -12.31 13.05
C GLU A 173 -5.33 -11.24 12.30
N GLY A 174 -4.26 -10.72 12.91
CA GLY A 174 -3.38 -9.76 12.26
C GLY A 174 -2.67 -10.32 11.02
N PHE A 175 -2.28 -11.59 11.05
CA PHE A 175 -1.79 -12.29 9.86
C PHE A 175 -2.82 -12.27 8.72
N GLY A 176 -4.08 -12.58 9.02
CA GLY A 176 -5.17 -12.57 8.06
C GLY A 176 -5.37 -11.20 7.43
N ILE A 177 -5.40 -10.14 8.25
CA ILE A 177 -5.53 -8.75 7.79
C ILE A 177 -4.42 -8.38 6.80
N VAL A 178 -3.16 -8.71 7.14
CA VAL A 178 -2.01 -8.43 6.27
C VAL A 178 -2.10 -9.18 4.94
N LEU A 179 -2.45 -10.47 5.00
CA LEU A 179 -2.61 -11.29 3.81
C LEU A 179 -3.72 -10.77 2.89
N ILE A 180 -4.85 -10.33 3.46
CA ILE A 180 -5.96 -9.72 2.73
C ILE A 180 -5.50 -8.44 2.02
N LEU A 181 -4.77 -7.55 2.71
CA LEU A 181 -4.26 -6.34 2.06
C LEU A 181 -3.33 -6.67 0.88
N ILE A 182 -2.40 -7.63 1.05
CA ILE A 182 -1.52 -8.08 -0.04
C ILE A 182 -2.35 -8.54 -1.25
N MET A 183 -3.36 -9.40 -1.00
CA MET A 183 -4.25 -9.89 -2.04
C MET A 183 -5.05 -8.75 -2.71
N ASN A 184 -5.52 -7.77 -1.93
CA ASN A 184 -6.24 -6.62 -2.43
C ASN A 184 -5.34 -5.73 -3.30
N ILE A 185 -4.10 -5.46 -2.90
CA ILE A 185 -3.11 -4.73 -3.71
C ILE A 185 -2.88 -5.46 -5.04
N ILE A 186 -2.61 -6.77 -4.99
CA ILE A 186 -2.32 -7.55 -6.20
C ILE A 186 -3.51 -7.55 -7.16
N ARG A 187 -4.72 -7.73 -6.64
CA ARG A 187 -5.94 -7.74 -7.45
C ARG A 187 -6.28 -6.35 -7.99
N ARG A 188 -6.21 -5.31 -7.14
CA ARG A 188 -6.59 -3.93 -7.49
C ARG A 188 -5.70 -3.33 -8.57
N TYR A 189 -4.40 -3.61 -8.51
CA TYR A 189 -3.41 -3.09 -9.47
C TYR A 189 -2.98 -4.11 -10.52
N GLU A 190 -3.71 -5.23 -10.65
CA GLU A 190 -3.50 -6.27 -11.66
C GLU A 190 -2.06 -6.83 -11.70
N LEU A 191 -1.46 -6.99 -10.52
CA LEU A 191 -0.03 -7.33 -10.37
C LEU A 191 0.27 -8.83 -10.48
N ALA A 192 -0.74 -9.68 -10.67
CA ALA A 192 -0.59 -11.13 -10.71
C ALA A 192 0.42 -11.61 -11.77
N GLY A 193 0.48 -10.95 -12.93
CA GLY A 193 1.45 -11.27 -13.99
C GLY A 193 2.90 -10.85 -13.67
N CYS A 194 3.12 -10.06 -12.62
CA CYS A 194 4.42 -9.48 -12.28
C CYS A 194 4.97 -9.97 -10.93
N LEU A 195 4.35 -10.98 -10.30
CA LEU A 195 4.73 -11.44 -8.95
C LEU A 195 6.21 -11.80 -8.84
N ASP A 196 6.79 -12.41 -9.87
CA ASP A 196 8.22 -12.77 -9.94
C ASP A 196 9.18 -11.59 -9.77
N SER A 197 8.73 -10.38 -10.13
CA SER A 197 9.52 -9.15 -10.04
C SER A 197 9.22 -8.34 -8.78
N LEU A 198 8.08 -8.61 -8.13
CA LEU A 198 7.57 -7.83 -7.00
C LEU A 198 7.93 -8.47 -5.66
N LEU A 199 7.86 -9.79 -5.59
CA LEU A 199 8.11 -10.60 -4.39
C LEU A 199 9.51 -11.22 -4.45
N LYS A 200 10.17 -11.33 -3.29
CA LYS A 200 11.55 -11.82 -3.17
C LYS A 200 11.62 -13.33 -2.92
N GLU A 201 10.75 -13.87 -2.09
CA GLU A 201 10.83 -15.24 -1.59
C GLU A 201 9.88 -16.15 -2.36
N LYS A 202 10.37 -16.71 -3.47
CA LYS A 202 9.57 -17.57 -4.38
C LYS A 202 9.10 -18.88 -3.77
N ASP A 203 9.78 -19.35 -2.73
CA ASP A 203 9.39 -20.54 -1.97
C ASP A 203 8.61 -20.18 -0.69
N GLY A 204 8.37 -18.88 -0.46
CA GLY A 204 7.65 -18.37 0.69
C GLY A 204 6.14 -18.61 0.61
N LEU A 205 5.49 -18.67 1.76
CA LEU A 205 4.04 -18.85 1.88
C LEU A 205 3.29 -17.83 1.04
N CYS A 206 3.66 -16.55 1.11
CA CYS A 206 3.01 -15.46 0.38
C CYS A 206 3.03 -15.70 -1.14
N TYR A 207 4.22 -15.93 -1.71
CA TYR A 207 4.37 -16.18 -3.14
C TYR A 207 3.62 -17.44 -3.58
N LEU A 208 3.81 -18.54 -2.86
CA LEU A 208 3.16 -19.81 -3.17
C LEU A 208 1.64 -19.71 -3.06
N TRP A 209 1.13 -18.99 -2.06
CA TRP A 209 -0.29 -18.73 -1.90
C TRP A 209 -0.81 -17.99 -3.12
N LEU A 210 -0.27 -16.82 -3.44
CA LEU A 210 -0.74 -16.00 -4.57
C LEU A 210 -0.68 -16.71 -5.92
N HIS A 211 0.37 -17.53 -6.14
CA HIS A 211 0.53 -18.29 -7.37
C HIS A 211 -0.35 -19.56 -7.43
N ARG A 212 -0.65 -20.19 -6.29
CA ARG A 212 -1.34 -21.50 -6.26
C ARG A 212 -2.80 -21.44 -5.85
N THR A 213 -3.25 -20.51 -5.01
CA THR A 213 -4.67 -20.42 -4.59
C THR A 213 -5.58 -19.76 -5.63
N SER A 214 -5.02 -19.02 -6.58
CA SER A 214 -5.73 -18.62 -7.80
C SER A 214 -6.00 -19.81 -8.75
N SER A 215 -5.31 -20.94 -8.52
CA SER A 215 -5.69 -22.22 -9.12
C SER A 215 -6.79 -22.82 -8.26
N THR A 216 -8.04 -22.56 -8.63
CA THR A 216 -9.13 -23.44 -8.19
C THR A 216 -8.70 -24.86 -8.51
N VAL A 217 -8.52 -25.72 -7.51
CA VAL A 217 -8.28 -27.15 -7.76
C VAL A 217 -9.49 -27.60 -8.56
N PRO A 218 -9.36 -27.88 -9.86
CA PRO A 218 -10.53 -28.17 -10.65
C PRO A 218 -11.10 -29.49 -10.10
N ALA A 219 -12.43 -29.65 -10.07
CA ALA A 219 -13.07 -30.77 -9.37
C ALA A 219 -12.56 -32.16 -9.85
N ASN A 220 -12.07 -32.24 -11.08
CA ASN A 220 -11.39 -33.40 -11.66
C ASN A 220 -10.00 -33.69 -11.04
N SER A 221 -9.32 -32.69 -10.49
CA SER A 221 -8.03 -32.84 -9.80
C SER A 221 -8.16 -33.40 -8.39
N ILE A 222 -9.33 -33.27 -7.76
CA ILE A 222 -9.63 -33.94 -6.48
C ILE A 222 -9.55 -35.46 -6.63
N GLN A 223 -9.98 -35.99 -7.77
CA GLN A 223 -9.89 -37.42 -8.09
C GLN A 223 -8.46 -37.88 -8.39
N SER A 224 -7.57 -36.93 -8.72
CA SER A 224 -6.14 -37.19 -8.98
C SER A 224 -5.24 -36.91 -7.77
N MET A 225 -5.79 -36.42 -6.66
CA MET A 225 -5.04 -36.20 -5.42
C MET A 225 -4.64 -37.54 -4.78
N ASN A 226 -3.55 -37.53 -4.02
CA ASN A 226 -3.21 -38.64 -3.15
C ASN A 226 -4.41 -38.95 -2.22
N PRO A 227 -4.80 -40.23 -2.03
CA PRO A 227 -5.88 -40.63 -1.13
C PRO A 227 -5.84 -39.98 0.27
N GLU A 228 -4.64 -39.74 0.81
CA GLU A 228 -4.45 -39.07 2.09
C GLU A 228 -4.89 -37.60 2.06
N MET A 229 -4.49 -36.85 1.03
CA MET A 229 -4.88 -35.45 0.84
C MET A 229 -6.38 -35.31 0.56
N GLN A 230 -6.94 -36.26 -0.19
CA GLN A 230 -8.38 -36.30 -0.48
C GLN A 230 -9.18 -36.56 0.80
N ALA A 231 -8.73 -37.47 1.66
CA ALA A 231 -9.36 -37.77 2.94
C ALA A 231 -9.26 -36.56 3.89
N LEU A 232 -8.09 -35.92 3.98
CA LEU A 232 -7.89 -34.72 4.79
C LEU A 232 -8.82 -33.59 4.34
N MET A 233 -8.87 -33.30 3.04
CA MET A 233 -9.75 -32.26 2.48
C MET A 233 -11.23 -32.58 2.69
N GLY A 234 -11.63 -33.86 2.57
CA GLY A 234 -12.98 -34.31 2.89
C GLY A 234 -13.35 -34.06 4.36
N ARG A 235 -12.43 -34.36 5.29
CA ARG A 235 -12.61 -34.05 6.72
C ARG A 235 -12.77 -32.54 6.96
N TRP A 236 -11.95 -31.70 6.31
CA TRP A 236 -12.05 -30.24 6.44
C TRP A 236 -13.37 -29.69 5.89
N ILE A 237 -13.81 -30.16 4.73
CA ILE A 237 -15.11 -29.77 4.16
C ILE A 237 -16.24 -30.20 5.10
N SER A 238 -16.25 -31.45 5.56
CA SER A 238 -17.27 -31.90 6.52
C SER A 238 -17.22 -31.09 7.82
N ALA A 239 -16.06 -30.83 8.41
CA ALA A 239 -15.96 -30.06 9.65
C ALA A 239 -16.39 -28.59 9.51
N LEU A 240 -16.15 -27.98 8.33
CA LEU A 240 -16.53 -26.59 8.05
C LEU A 240 -18.02 -26.43 7.71
N PHE A 241 -18.63 -27.45 7.09
CA PHE A 241 -20.00 -27.36 6.56
C PHE A 241 -21.03 -28.23 7.32
N ASP A 242 -20.61 -29.22 8.12
CA ASP A 242 -21.46 -29.88 9.11
C ASP A 242 -21.42 -29.12 10.44
N SER A 243 -22.56 -29.09 11.12
CA SER A 243 -22.82 -28.32 12.35
C SER A 243 -22.05 -28.77 13.60
N MET A 244 -21.12 -29.71 13.48
CA MET A 244 -20.37 -30.30 14.60
C MET A 244 -19.08 -29.54 14.97
N GLY A 245 -18.69 -28.53 14.17
CA GLY A 245 -17.50 -27.73 14.43
C GLY A 245 -16.19 -28.46 14.10
N ILE A 246 -15.07 -27.75 14.31
CA ILE A 246 -13.72 -28.23 14.01
C ILE A 246 -13.20 -29.00 15.24
N SER A 247 -13.14 -30.33 15.15
CA SER A 247 -12.57 -31.21 16.19
C SER A 247 -11.03 -31.18 16.16
N ASP A 248 -10.37 -31.35 17.32
CA ASP A 248 -8.90 -31.45 17.43
C ASP A 248 -8.31 -32.62 16.61
N ASP A 249 -9.09 -33.67 16.36
CA ASP A 249 -8.70 -34.80 15.48
C ASP A 249 -8.48 -34.35 14.02
N LEU A 250 -8.97 -33.16 13.65
CA LEU A 250 -8.78 -32.59 12.33
C LEU A 250 -7.38 -31.98 12.14
N ILE A 251 -6.72 -31.62 13.25
CA ILE A 251 -5.45 -30.87 13.32
C ILE A 251 -4.23 -31.83 13.37
N GLN A 252 -4.46 -33.13 13.64
CA GLN A 252 -3.48 -34.21 13.50
C GLN A 252 -3.42 -34.78 12.08
#